data_AF-A0A925W095-F1
#
_entry.id   AF-A0A925W095-F1
#
_cell.length_a   1.000
_cell.length_b   1.000
_cell.length_c   1.000
_cell.angle_alpha   90.00
_cell.angle_beta   90.00
_cell.angle_gamma   90.00
#
_symmetry.space_group_name_H-M   'P 1'
#
loop_
_entity.id
_entity.type
_entity.pdbx_description
1 polymer ?
#
loop_
_entity_poly.entity_id
_entity_poly.type
_entity_poly.pdbx_seq_one_letter_code
_entity_poly.pdbx_strand_id
1 'polypeptide(L)'
;MTRHPWSLSPPTGLLRRQYQLFGIRASVALPVVSLALQLGVVSQNAGAQQVTPTAPTATVAAGRRLTLAEALSLATRANESVELAKAGVLRSRGQQLQARSAALPQLSTSLNYQKTLQNQFEAISSRTAPATPDTGTGGGESLADNPLTRIFASPYTTTFTITGSQTLYSGGRNTANARAANAGRQSAEIGVVSAGAQLTLDVTQAYYDAVLSDNLVAIAESALVQTERTLRATGLGQQVGSTSEFDLIRARVTRDNQRPQYLQSRTARDLSYVRLKQLLDVPINEPLSLVDDIEQQEGFANATPRTQAPVSQSLIVNPAELTATDPRVTQAVNAVVAVSDTMSMSRASVRQANAAVEMAQQQLKAAKAGRLPTIGLTSTYQRLAYPSDGIPRSLGDFFPNWTAGVGVSFPFFTGGRVKGETMAAEASVVEAQQRLLQARENATLDARQSVAQLLEAEEGWQASIGTTEQAARAYSIAEVRFREGISTQVELSESRVQLQQAQANRARAARDLQVARVRLKLLRDLPVSGGAGATMTGTSGAGAAGGAATSGSQRSGQAGASSPTGPTPGGNTP
;
A
#
# COMPACT_ATOMS: atom_id res chain seq x y z
N MET A 1 -0.13 -11.55 70.22
CA MET A 1 0.53 -12.49 71.17
C MET A 1 0.41 -13.90 70.60
N THR A 2 1.31 -14.83 70.96
CA THR A 2 1.34 -16.29 70.61
C THR A 2 1.28 -16.63 69.11
N ARG A 3 2.32 -17.21 68.48
CA ARG A 3 2.84 -18.60 68.59
C ARG A 3 1.81 -19.65 68.12
N HIS A 4 2.13 -20.66 67.29
CA HIS A 4 3.37 -21.05 66.57
C HIS A 4 3.01 -21.89 65.29
N PRO A 5 3.95 -22.43 64.48
CA PRO A 5 3.73 -22.63 63.03
C PRO A 5 4.02 -24.05 62.48
N TRP A 6 4.11 -24.17 61.14
CA TRP A 6 4.67 -25.30 60.34
C TRP A 6 3.81 -26.59 60.33
N SER A 7 3.84 -27.51 59.37
CA SER A 7 4.38 -27.61 57.97
C SER A 7 3.53 -28.70 57.23
N LEU A 8 3.85 -29.39 56.11
CA LEU A 8 5.00 -29.56 55.20
C LEU A 8 4.49 -30.09 53.82
N SER A 9 5.23 -29.93 52.73
CA SER A 9 4.93 -30.47 51.37
C SER A 9 5.79 -31.73 51.07
N PRO A 10 5.81 -32.34 49.85
CA PRO A 10 4.85 -32.50 48.74
C PRO A 10 4.63 -34.05 48.50
N PRO A 11 4.71 -34.73 47.32
CA PRO A 11 4.51 -34.41 45.88
C PRO A 11 3.68 -35.44 45.03
N THR A 12 3.61 -35.20 43.71
CA THR A 12 3.50 -36.18 42.57
C THR A 12 2.28 -37.09 42.33
N GLY A 13 1.79 -37.11 41.07
CA GLY A 13 1.87 -38.33 40.25
C GLY A 13 0.61 -38.98 39.61
N LEU A 14 0.30 -38.60 38.36
CA LEU A 14 -0.06 -39.48 37.21
C LEU A 14 -1.27 -40.47 37.18
N LEU A 15 -1.82 -40.62 35.96
CA LEU A 15 -2.41 -41.82 35.30
C LEU A 15 -3.87 -42.34 35.54
N ARG A 16 -4.66 -42.26 34.44
CA ARG A 16 -5.57 -43.27 33.81
C ARG A 16 -6.14 -44.48 34.61
N ARG A 17 -7.49 -44.59 34.59
CA ARG A 17 -8.36 -45.76 34.20
C ARG A 17 -9.84 -45.30 34.31
N GLN A 18 -10.87 -45.65 33.51
CA GLN A 18 -11.16 -46.62 32.42
C GLN A 18 -11.68 -48.03 32.85
N TYR A 19 -12.75 -48.49 32.15
CA TYR A 19 -13.45 -49.81 32.21
C TYR A 19 -14.41 -50.07 33.41
N GLN A 20 -15.55 -50.78 33.32
CA GLN A 20 -16.47 -51.13 32.20
C GLN A 20 -17.79 -51.81 32.72
N LEU A 21 -18.65 -52.29 31.78
CA LEU A 21 -19.67 -53.38 31.80
C LEU A 21 -21.07 -52.90 31.33
N PHE A 22 -21.57 -53.31 30.14
CA PHE A 22 -22.25 -54.58 29.72
C PHE A 22 -23.71 -54.70 30.24
N GLY A 23 -24.75 -54.97 29.42
CA GLY A 23 -24.87 -55.00 27.94
C GLY A 23 -26.11 -55.80 27.41
N ILE A 24 -26.33 -55.79 26.07
CA ILE A 24 -27.16 -56.70 25.23
C ILE A 24 -28.72 -56.69 25.48
N ARG A 25 -29.67 -56.97 24.55
CA ARG A 25 -29.71 -57.45 23.13
C ARG A 25 -30.95 -56.95 22.32
N ALA A 26 -30.82 -56.97 20.98
CA ALA A 26 -31.85 -57.18 19.91
C ALA A 26 -32.99 -56.14 19.70
N SER A 27 -33.68 -56.01 18.55
CA SER A 27 -33.44 -56.22 17.08
C SER A 27 -34.66 -55.61 16.32
N VAL A 28 -34.61 -55.06 15.09
CA VAL A 28 -34.89 -55.71 13.77
C VAL A 28 -35.11 -54.61 12.67
N ALA A 29 -34.82 -54.93 11.40
CA ALA A 29 -35.28 -54.32 10.12
C ALA A 29 -34.68 -53.00 9.55
N LEU A 30 -34.51 -53.05 8.22
CA LEU A 30 -34.10 -52.06 7.20
C LEU A 30 -34.97 -52.35 5.94
N PRO A 31 -35.19 -51.41 4.99
CA PRO A 31 -34.22 -51.09 3.92
C PRO A 31 -34.03 -49.57 3.65
N VAL A 32 -32.87 -49.04 3.20
CA VAL A 32 -32.18 -49.18 1.88
C VAL A 32 -33.07 -48.69 0.72
N VAL A 33 -32.68 -47.88 -0.27
CA VAL A 33 -31.40 -47.50 -0.94
C VAL A 33 -31.26 -45.94 -0.93
N SER A 34 -30.17 -45.23 -1.28
CA SER A 34 -28.88 -45.47 -1.96
C SER A 34 -27.76 -44.53 -1.47
N LEU A 35 -26.51 -44.81 -1.87
CA LEU A 35 -25.36 -43.89 -1.90
C LEU A 35 -24.53 -44.19 -3.16
N ALA A 36 -23.88 -43.18 -3.77
CA ALA A 36 -22.97 -43.38 -4.91
C ALA A 36 -21.58 -42.79 -4.61
N LEU A 37 -20.59 -43.68 -4.47
CA LEU A 37 -19.17 -43.38 -4.39
C LEU A 37 -18.44 -44.48 -5.16
N GLN A 38 -17.47 -44.13 -6.01
CA GLN A 38 -16.62 -45.13 -6.68
C GLN A 38 -15.19 -44.62 -6.84
N LEU A 39 -14.23 -45.53 -6.68
CA LEU A 39 -12.80 -45.24 -6.74
C LEU A 39 -12.19 -45.71 -8.04
N GLY A 40 -11.14 -45.00 -8.47
CA GLY A 40 -9.85 -45.62 -8.77
C GLY A 40 -9.69 -46.40 -10.07
N VAL A 41 -8.84 -45.86 -10.95
CA VAL A 41 -7.99 -46.66 -11.83
C VAL A 41 -6.54 -46.29 -11.53
N VAL A 42 -5.76 -47.25 -11.05
CA VAL A 42 -4.30 -47.14 -10.95
C VAL A 42 -3.71 -48.03 -12.03
N SER A 43 -3.17 -47.43 -13.09
CA SER A 43 -2.36 -48.14 -14.08
C SER A 43 -0.89 -47.98 -13.71
N GLN A 44 -0.27 -49.07 -13.25
CA GLN A 44 1.18 -49.15 -13.21
C GLN A 44 1.70 -49.32 -14.64
N ASN A 45 2.78 -48.62 -15.01
CA ASN A 45 3.54 -48.99 -16.20
C ASN A 45 5.03 -48.74 -15.93
N ALA A 46 5.78 -49.83 -15.72
CA ALA A 46 7.18 -49.78 -15.31
C ALA A 46 8.12 -49.71 -16.52
N GLY A 47 8.29 -48.51 -17.07
CA GLY A 47 9.30 -48.23 -18.09
C GLY A 47 10.64 -47.88 -17.45
N ALA A 48 11.57 -48.83 -17.36
CA ALA A 48 12.93 -48.54 -16.90
C ALA A 48 13.72 -47.80 -17.99
N GLN A 49 14.00 -46.51 -17.79
CA GLN A 49 14.91 -45.74 -18.64
C GLN A 49 16.00 -45.08 -17.78
N GLN A 50 17.24 -45.31 -18.19
CA GLN A 50 18.42 -44.88 -17.45
C GLN A 50 18.60 -43.37 -17.57
N VAL A 51 18.42 -42.64 -16.48
CA VAL A 51 18.86 -41.24 -16.40
C VAL A 51 20.37 -41.25 -16.16
N THR A 52 21.13 -41.33 -17.25
CA THR A 52 22.55 -41.01 -17.26
C THR A 52 22.74 -39.62 -16.64
N PRO A 53 23.69 -39.41 -15.72
CA PRO A 53 23.97 -38.08 -15.17
C PRO A 53 24.65 -37.23 -16.24
N THR A 54 23.87 -36.67 -17.16
CA THR A 54 24.31 -35.60 -18.04
C THR A 54 24.82 -34.47 -17.16
N ALA A 55 26.13 -34.22 -17.20
CA ALA A 55 26.74 -33.15 -16.44
C ALA A 55 25.98 -31.84 -16.71
N PRO A 56 25.75 -30.99 -15.71
CA PRO A 56 25.14 -29.69 -15.95
C PRO A 56 26.08 -28.89 -16.85
N THR A 57 25.80 -28.89 -18.15
CA THR A 57 26.37 -27.92 -19.08
C THR A 57 25.93 -26.58 -18.53
N ALA A 58 26.85 -25.87 -17.90
CA ALA A 58 26.65 -24.52 -17.45
C ALA A 58 26.56 -23.64 -18.70
N THR A 59 25.38 -23.65 -19.33
CA THR A 59 24.95 -22.60 -20.24
C THR A 59 25.03 -21.31 -19.42
N VAL A 60 26.15 -20.62 -19.54
CA VAL A 60 26.36 -19.31 -18.93
C VAL A 60 25.19 -18.48 -19.42
N ALA A 61 24.26 -18.19 -18.51
CA ALA A 61 23.00 -17.56 -18.86
C ALA A 61 23.34 -16.19 -19.44
N ALA A 62 23.28 -16.10 -20.78
CA ALA A 62 23.65 -14.90 -21.51
C ALA A 62 22.74 -13.79 -20.99
N GLY A 63 23.34 -12.87 -20.23
CA GLY A 63 22.60 -11.95 -19.36
C GLY A 63 21.49 -11.29 -20.15
N ARG A 64 20.27 -11.25 -19.57
CA ARG A 64 19.11 -10.81 -20.33
C ARG A 64 19.34 -9.38 -20.80
N ARG A 65 19.55 -9.23 -22.10
CA ARG A 65 19.62 -7.94 -22.79
C ARG A 65 18.28 -7.26 -22.63
N LEU A 66 18.31 -6.08 -22.02
CA LEU A 66 17.12 -5.31 -21.70
C LEU A 66 17.29 -3.87 -22.19
N THR A 67 16.33 -3.42 -22.99
CA THR A 67 16.12 -2.01 -23.35
C THR A 67 15.12 -1.35 -22.39
N LEU A 68 15.08 -0.02 -22.35
CA LEU A 68 14.08 0.72 -21.54
C LEU A 68 12.63 0.31 -21.89
N ALA A 69 12.33 0.07 -23.17
CA ALA A 69 10.99 -0.33 -23.61
C ALA A 69 10.60 -1.72 -23.08
N GLU A 70 11.52 -2.68 -23.08
CA GLU A 70 11.29 -4.01 -22.53
C GLU A 70 11.15 -3.97 -20.99
N ALA A 71 11.97 -3.17 -20.32
CA ALA A 71 11.90 -2.93 -18.87
C ALA A 71 10.50 -2.43 -18.46
N LEU A 72 10.00 -1.40 -19.13
CA LEU A 72 8.63 -0.88 -18.91
C LEU A 72 7.56 -1.93 -19.23
N SER A 73 7.76 -2.75 -20.27
CA SER A 73 6.84 -3.85 -20.60
C SER A 73 6.78 -4.97 -19.55
N LEU A 74 7.84 -5.16 -18.76
CA LEU A 74 7.89 -6.15 -17.69
C LEU A 74 7.27 -5.58 -16.40
N ALA A 75 7.73 -4.39 -15.98
CA ALA A 75 7.22 -3.69 -14.80
C ALA A 75 5.68 -3.57 -14.81
N THR A 76 5.11 -3.12 -15.94
CA THR A 76 3.66 -2.92 -16.09
C THR A 76 2.82 -4.20 -16.05
N ARG A 77 3.44 -5.38 -16.15
CA ARG A 77 2.77 -6.69 -16.04
C ARG A 77 2.86 -7.34 -14.67
N ALA A 78 3.94 -7.09 -13.92
CA ALA A 78 4.21 -7.81 -12.66
C ALA A 78 4.15 -6.94 -11.39
N ASN A 79 4.33 -5.62 -11.50
CA ASN A 79 4.58 -4.80 -10.31
C ASN A 79 3.37 -4.66 -9.36
N GLU A 80 3.60 -5.01 -8.09
CA GLU A 80 2.61 -5.04 -7.01
C GLU A 80 1.85 -3.71 -6.82
N SER A 81 2.50 -2.55 -6.98
CA SER A 81 1.86 -1.24 -6.75
C SER A 81 0.66 -0.99 -7.66
N VAL A 82 0.71 -1.48 -8.89
CA VAL A 82 -0.36 -1.36 -9.89
C VAL A 82 -1.48 -2.37 -9.60
N GLU A 83 -1.15 -3.57 -9.12
CA GLU A 83 -2.15 -4.56 -8.67
C GLU A 83 -2.87 -4.12 -7.38
N LEU A 84 -2.16 -3.52 -6.42
CA LEU A 84 -2.77 -2.90 -5.24
C LEU A 84 -3.75 -1.78 -5.62
N ALA A 85 -3.43 -0.97 -6.63
CA ALA A 85 -4.33 0.04 -7.17
C ALA A 85 -5.56 -0.59 -7.88
N LYS A 86 -5.37 -1.64 -8.70
CA LYS A 86 -6.47 -2.40 -9.35
C LYS A 86 -7.39 -3.06 -8.31
N ALA A 87 -6.83 -3.64 -7.25
CA ALA A 87 -7.57 -4.16 -6.10
C ALA A 87 -8.33 -3.04 -5.35
N GLY A 88 -7.78 -1.83 -5.32
CA GLY A 88 -8.47 -0.61 -4.88
C GLY A 88 -9.73 -0.31 -5.71
N VAL A 89 -9.66 -0.37 -7.04
CA VAL A 89 -10.82 -0.22 -7.93
C VAL A 89 -11.86 -1.32 -7.69
N LEU A 90 -11.42 -2.57 -7.54
CA LEU A 90 -12.31 -3.69 -7.21
C LEU A 90 -13.03 -3.48 -5.87
N ARG A 91 -12.33 -2.99 -4.85
CA ARG A 91 -12.91 -2.61 -3.54
C ARG A 91 -13.97 -1.51 -3.69
N SER A 92 -13.67 -0.45 -4.45
CA SER A 92 -14.63 0.65 -4.70
C SER A 92 -15.83 0.19 -5.54
N ARG A 93 -15.65 -0.76 -6.47
CA ARG A 93 -16.75 -1.42 -7.20
C ARG A 93 -17.61 -2.28 -6.28
N GLY A 94 -17.01 -2.97 -5.30
CA GLY A 94 -17.74 -3.66 -4.23
C GLY A 94 -18.59 -2.70 -3.39
N GLN A 95 -18.01 -1.57 -2.95
CA GLN A 95 -18.74 -0.51 -2.24
C GLN A 95 -19.87 0.10 -3.07
N GLN A 96 -19.66 0.29 -4.38
CA GLN A 96 -20.68 0.75 -5.33
C GLN A 96 -21.86 -0.24 -5.42
N LEU A 97 -21.58 -1.55 -5.49
CA LEU A 97 -22.60 -2.59 -5.49
C LEU A 97 -23.35 -2.66 -4.16
N GLN A 98 -22.64 -2.58 -3.03
CA GLN A 98 -23.24 -2.53 -1.68
C GLN A 98 -24.17 -1.32 -1.52
N ALA A 99 -23.74 -0.13 -1.94
CA ALA A 99 -24.54 1.10 -1.87
C ALA A 99 -25.78 1.06 -2.78
N ARG A 100 -25.71 0.37 -3.93
CA ARG A 100 -26.90 0.12 -4.78
C ARG A 100 -27.83 -0.94 -4.18
N SER A 101 -27.27 -1.99 -3.57
CA SER A 101 -28.04 -3.07 -2.93
C SER A 101 -28.87 -2.61 -1.72
N ALA A 102 -28.53 -1.46 -1.12
CA ALA A 102 -29.36 -0.79 -0.11
C ALA A 102 -30.70 -0.24 -0.64
N ALA A 103 -30.92 -0.21 -1.96
CA ALA A 103 -32.20 0.14 -2.60
C ALA A 103 -32.93 -1.08 -3.21
N LEU A 104 -32.29 -2.26 -3.22
CA LEU A 104 -32.87 -3.52 -3.69
C LEU A 104 -33.60 -4.23 -2.54
N PRO A 105 -34.55 -5.14 -2.83
CA PRO A 105 -35.12 -6.00 -1.80
C PRO A 105 -34.04 -6.92 -1.22
N GLN A 106 -33.95 -6.95 0.11
CA GLN A 106 -33.08 -7.83 0.88
C GLN A 106 -33.92 -9.00 1.40
N LEU A 107 -33.51 -10.21 1.07
CA LEU A 107 -34.12 -11.45 1.55
C LEU A 107 -33.19 -12.10 2.57
N SER A 108 -33.74 -12.49 3.71
CA SER A 108 -33.03 -13.19 4.78
C SER A 108 -33.84 -14.38 5.26
N THR A 109 -33.14 -15.42 5.72
CA THR A 109 -33.75 -16.65 6.25
C THR A 109 -33.08 -17.00 7.57
N SER A 110 -33.88 -17.20 8.62
CA SER A 110 -33.41 -17.66 9.93
C SER A 110 -34.11 -18.94 10.36
N LEU A 111 -33.37 -19.77 11.09
CA LEU A 111 -33.90 -20.93 11.78
C LEU A 111 -33.49 -20.80 13.26
N ASN A 112 -34.46 -20.55 14.13
CA ASN A 112 -34.28 -20.51 15.57
C ASN A 112 -34.80 -21.82 16.18
N TYR A 113 -34.00 -22.44 17.04
CA TYR A 113 -34.39 -23.59 17.85
C TYR A 113 -34.09 -23.27 19.30
N GLN A 114 -35.13 -23.25 20.14
CA GLN A 114 -35.04 -22.87 21.53
C GLN A 114 -35.67 -23.95 22.41
N LYS A 115 -34.92 -24.40 23.43
CA LYS A 115 -35.50 -25.13 24.56
C LYS A 115 -35.78 -24.15 25.70
N THR A 116 -37.03 -24.07 26.12
CA THR A 116 -37.45 -23.36 27.33
C THR A 116 -37.23 -24.27 28.53
N LEU A 117 -36.41 -23.84 29.50
CA LEU A 117 -36.00 -24.68 30.63
C LEU A 117 -37.00 -24.69 31.80
N GLN A 118 -37.85 -23.66 31.90
CA GLN A 118 -38.97 -23.55 32.82
C GLN A 118 -40.08 -22.76 32.10
N ASN A 119 -41.30 -23.26 32.06
CA ASN A 119 -42.42 -22.57 31.41
C ASN A 119 -43.47 -22.14 32.44
N GLN A 120 -43.85 -20.86 32.44
CA GLN A 120 -44.88 -20.31 33.34
C GLN A 120 -46.26 -20.99 33.21
N PHE A 121 -46.53 -21.66 32.10
CA PHE A 121 -47.76 -22.42 31.84
C PHE A 121 -47.66 -23.93 32.15
N GLU A 122 -46.48 -24.42 32.53
CA GLU A 122 -46.21 -25.83 32.88
C GLU A 122 -47.06 -26.33 34.07
N ALA A 123 -47.39 -25.43 34.99
CA ALA A 123 -48.31 -25.66 36.11
C ALA A 123 -49.80 -25.74 35.70
N ILE A 124 -50.15 -25.52 34.43
CA ILE A 124 -51.53 -25.63 33.91
C ILE A 124 -51.71 -26.93 33.13
N SER A 125 -50.75 -27.30 32.26
CA SER A 125 -50.75 -28.59 31.57
C SER A 125 -50.61 -29.78 32.53
N SER A 126 -49.74 -29.66 33.55
CA SER A 126 -49.53 -30.74 34.54
C SER A 126 -50.75 -31.03 35.43
N ARG A 127 -51.68 -30.08 35.61
CA ARG A 127 -52.91 -30.28 36.41
C ARG A 127 -54.07 -30.91 35.63
N THR A 128 -53.92 -31.10 34.31
CA THR A 128 -54.98 -31.61 33.43
C THR A 128 -54.62 -32.95 32.77
N ALA A 129 -53.48 -33.55 33.11
CA ALA A 129 -53.16 -34.93 32.77
C ALA A 129 -54.05 -35.91 33.59
N PRO A 130 -54.69 -36.92 32.98
CA PRO A 130 -55.65 -37.78 33.65
C PRO A 130 -54.98 -38.75 34.64
N ALA A 131 -55.25 -38.57 35.93
CA ALA A 131 -54.71 -39.41 37.01
C ALA A 131 -55.53 -40.71 37.25
N THR A 132 -56.05 -41.35 36.20
CA THR A 132 -56.61 -42.72 36.21
C THR A 132 -56.89 -43.20 34.78
N PRO A 133 -56.63 -44.48 34.46
CA PRO A 133 -57.18 -45.11 33.26
C PRO A 133 -58.56 -45.71 33.57
N ASP A 134 -59.64 -44.98 33.31
CA ASP A 134 -61.01 -45.51 33.42
C ASP A 134 -61.48 -46.10 32.08
N THR A 135 -62.09 -47.28 32.13
CA THR A 135 -62.68 -47.98 30.99
C THR A 135 -64.10 -47.47 30.69
N GLY A 136 -64.24 -46.16 30.50
CA GLY A 136 -65.51 -45.49 30.23
C GLY A 136 -65.70 -45.14 28.76
N THR A 137 -66.75 -45.66 28.11
CA THR A 137 -67.13 -45.28 26.74
C THR A 137 -67.81 -43.90 26.71
N GLY A 138 -67.01 -42.83 26.67
CA GLY A 138 -67.46 -41.45 26.51
C GLY A 138 -66.37 -40.57 25.92
N GLY A 139 -66.70 -39.78 24.89
CA GLY A 139 -65.73 -39.03 24.07
C GLY A 139 -65.13 -37.79 24.74
N GLY A 140 -64.42 -37.96 25.86
CA GLY A 140 -63.58 -36.91 26.45
C GLY A 140 -62.17 -36.96 25.87
N GLU A 141 -61.88 -36.07 24.91
CA GLU A 141 -60.52 -35.95 24.35
C GLU A 141 -59.52 -35.49 25.44
N SER A 142 -58.36 -36.15 25.50
CA SER A 142 -57.27 -35.82 26.43
C SER A 142 -56.78 -34.39 26.18
N LEU A 143 -56.83 -33.52 27.20
CA LEU A 143 -56.34 -32.15 27.07
C LEU A 143 -54.81 -32.07 26.83
N ALA A 144 -54.06 -33.15 27.04
CA ALA A 144 -52.64 -33.24 26.67
C ALA A 144 -52.42 -33.26 25.14
N ASP A 145 -53.39 -33.80 24.38
CA ASP A 145 -53.36 -33.87 22.92
C ASP A 145 -54.02 -32.65 22.24
N ASN A 146 -54.65 -31.78 23.02
CA ASN A 146 -55.30 -30.58 22.53
C ASN A 146 -54.28 -29.61 21.88
N PRO A 147 -54.53 -29.10 20.67
CA PRO A 147 -53.57 -28.22 19.98
C PRO A 147 -53.23 -26.94 20.76
N LEU A 148 -54.13 -26.47 21.64
CA LEU A 148 -53.87 -25.29 22.49
C LEU A 148 -52.82 -25.58 23.57
N THR A 149 -52.86 -26.75 24.22
CA THR A 149 -51.88 -27.06 25.29
C THR A 149 -50.49 -27.26 24.72
N ARG A 150 -50.35 -27.83 23.52
CA ARG A 150 -49.07 -27.86 22.78
C ARG A 150 -48.50 -26.46 22.52
N ILE A 151 -49.34 -25.48 22.15
CA ILE A 151 -48.91 -24.10 21.88
C ILE A 151 -48.43 -23.37 23.15
N PHE A 152 -49.10 -23.56 24.29
CA PHE A 152 -48.75 -22.85 25.54
C PHE A 152 -47.70 -23.57 26.40
N ALA A 153 -47.66 -24.90 26.40
CA ALA A 153 -46.86 -25.69 27.35
C ALA A 153 -45.62 -26.39 26.75
N SER A 154 -45.39 -26.34 25.43
CA SER A 154 -44.24 -27.02 24.84
C SER A 154 -42.89 -26.53 25.41
N PRO A 155 -41.99 -27.44 25.83
CA PRO A 155 -40.64 -27.09 26.26
C PRO A 155 -39.70 -26.76 25.08
N TYR A 156 -40.11 -27.00 23.84
CA TYR A 156 -39.34 -26.70 22.63
C TYR A 156 -40.14 -25.82 21.67
N THR A 157 -39.45 -24.86 21.06
CA THR A 157 -39.98 -24.05 19.95
C THR A 157 -39.01 -24.06 18.77
N THR A 158 -39.54 -24.26 17.57
CA THR A 158 -38.78 -24.17 16.31
C THR A 158 -39.42 -23.11 15.43
N THR A 159 -38.68 -22.05 15.15
CA THR A 159 -39.13 -20.93 14.31
C THR A 159 -38.28 -20.86 13.05
N PHE A 160 -38.88 -21.14 11.89
CA PHE A 160 -38.28 -20.85 10.59
C PHE A 160 -38.89 -19.58 10.05
N THR A 161 -38.08 -18.57 9.73
CA THR A 161 -38.58 -17.27 9.26
C THR A 161 -37.84 -16.82 8.00
N ILE A 162 -38.62 -16.49 6.97
CA ILE A 162 -38.15 -15.81 5.76
C ILE A 162 -38.60 -14.35 5.86
N THR A 163 -37.65 -13.41 5.90
CA THR A 163 -37.95 -11.97 5.97
C THR A 163 -37.41 -11.29 4.72
N GLY A 164 -38.33 -10.79 3.89
CA GLY A 164 -38.06 -9.83 2.82
C GLY A 164 -38.24 -8.39 3.31
N SER A 165 -37.32 -7.50 2.97
CA SER A 165 -37.45 -6.06 3.27
C SER A 165 -36.91 -5.20 2.13
N GLN A 166 -37.56 -4.08 1.83
CA GLN A 166 -37.13 -3.15 0.79
C GLN A 166 -37.39 -1.71 1.22
N THR A 167 -36.37 -0.85 1.12
CA THR A 167 -36.56 0.60 1.29
C THR A 167 -37.12 1.18 0.00
N LEU A 168 -38.44 1.41 -0.05
CA LEU A 168 -39.13 2.01 -1.21
C LEU A 168 -38.79 3.49 -1.36
N TYR A 169 -38.66 4.23 -0.26
CA TYR A 169 -38.30 5.64 -0.25
C TYR A 169 -37.40 5.99 0.93
N SER A 170 -36.37 6.81 0.70
CA SER A 170 -35.38 7.22 1.72
C SER A 170 -35.02 8.70 1.67
N GLY A 171 -35.91 9.56 1.16
CA GLY A 171 -35.60 10.98 0.93
C GLY A 171 -34.47 11.23 -0.08
N GLY A 172 -34.09 10.21 -0.87
CA GLY A 172 -32.91 10.24 -1.73
C GLY A 172 -31.61 9.80 -1.06
N ARG A 173 -31.59 9.43 0.24
CA ARG A 173 -30.36 9.03 0.96
C ARG A 173 -29.62 7.89 0.26
N ASN A 174 -30.34 6.85 -0.17
CA ASN A 174 -29.72 5.69 -0.79
C ASN A 174 -29.17 6.01 -2.20
N THR A 175 -29.82 6.89 -2.97
CA THR A 175 -29.33 7.32 -4.30
C THR A 175 -28.15 8.28 -4.18
N ALA A 176 -28.12 9.12 -3.15
CA ALA A 176 -26.96 9.96 -2.81
C ALA A 176 -25.76 9.10 -2.39
N ASN A 177 -25.94 8.11 -1.51
CA ASN A 177 -24.88 7.16 -1.13
C ASN A 177 -24.34 6.38 -2.35
N ALA A 178 -25.22 5.91 -3.24
CA ALA A 178 -24.79 5.25 -4.49
C ALA A 178 -24.02 6.19 -5.43
N ARG A 179 -24.37 7.49 -5.48
CA ARG A 179 -23.62 8.51 -6.24
C ARG A 179 -22.26 8.82 -5.60
N ALA A 180 -22.16 8.88 -4.26
CA ALA A 180 -20.88 9.00 -3.57
C ALA A 180 -19.96 7.81 -3.90
N ALA A 181 -20.48 6.57 -3.85
CA ALA A 181 -19.70 5.39 -4.21
C ALA A 181 -19.30 5.35 -5.71
N ASN A 182 -20.11 5.90 -6.63
CA ASN A 182 -19.71 6.07 -8.03
C ASN A 182 -18.48 7.00 -8.17
N ALA A 183 -18.45 8.12 -7.44
CA ALA A 183 -17.32 9.07 -7.45
C ALA A 183 -16.07 8.49 -6.75
N GLY A 184 -16.24 7.73 -5.66
CA GLY A 184 -15.16 6.99 -5.01
C GLY A 184 -14.50 5.96 -5.94
N ARG A 185 -15.28 5.24 -6.75
CA ARG A 185 -14.76 4.36 -7.83
C ARG A 185 -13.97 5.16 -8.87
N GLN A 186 -14.48 6.30 -9.33
CA GLN A 186 -13.76 7.15 -10.30
C GLN A 186 -12.42 7.66 -9.74
N SER A 187 -12.38 8.04 -8.46
CA SER A 187 -11.12 8.43 -7.78
C SER A 187 -10.10 7.28 -7.72
N ALA A 188 -10.57 6.05 -7.43
CA ALA A 188 -9.73 4.85 -7.47
C ALA A 188 -9.23 4.51 -8.89
N GLU A 189 -10.06 4.70 -9.91
CA GLU A 189 -9.68 4.47 -11.33
C GLU A 189 -8.60 5.45 -11.79
N ILE A 190 -8.68 6.73 -11.38
CA ILE A 190 -7.59 7.70 -11.57
C ILE A 190 -6.33 7.26 -10.78
N GLY A 191 -6.51 6.65 -9.61
CA GLY A 191 -5.42 6.08 -8.81
C GLY A 191 -4.61 5.00 -9.53
N VAL A 192 -5.25 4.12 -10.31
CA VAL A 192 -4.54 3.11 -11.13
C VAL A 192 -3.68 3.76 -12.21
N VAL A 193 -4.22 4.76 -12.91
CA VAL A 193 -3.48 5.52 -13.93
C VAL A 193 -2.29 6.24 -13.31
N SER A 194 -2.47 6.82 -12.12
CA SER A 194 -1.41 7.54 -11.41
C SER A 194 -0.32 6.62 -10.86
N ALA A 195 -0.68 5.44 -10.33
CA ALA A 195 0.28 4.42 -9.93
C ALA A 195 1.11 3.90 -11.11
N GLY A 196 0.47 3.66 -12.27
CA GLY A 196 1.18 3.28 -13.50
C GLY A 196 2.13 4.36 -14.02
N ALA A 197 1.74 5.63 -13.95
CA ALA A 197 2.61 6.75 -14.30
C ALA A 197 3.82 6.89 -13.36
N GLN A 198 3.60 6.74 -12.04
CA GLN A 198 4.67 6.75 -11.05
C GLN A 198 5.65 5.59 -11.27
N LEU A 199 5.15 4.35 -11.43
CA LEU A 199 5.98 3.18 -11.74
C LEU A 199 6.82 3.38 -13.01
N THR A 200 6.24 3.98 -14.06
CA THR A 200 6.95 4.25 -15.31
C THR A 200 8.13 5.21 -15.07
N LEU A 201 7.96 6.22 -14.22
CA LEU A 201 9.05 7.13 -13.83
C LEU A 201 10.09 6.45 -12.93
N ASP A 202 9.65 5.67 -11.94
CA ASP A 202 10.56 4.99 -10.98
C ASP A 202 11.43 3.95 -11.69
N VAL A 203 10.87 3.19 -12.63
CA VAL A 203 11.62 2.25 -13.49
C VAL A 203 12.57 3.00 -14.41
N THR A 204 12.15 4.13 -14.99
CA THR A 204 13.02 4.97 -15.84
C THR A 204 14.22 5.50 -15.04
N GLN A 205 13.99 5.96 -13.80
CA GLN A 205 15.06 6.40 -12.90
C GLN A 205 16.00 5.25 -12.56
N ALA A 206 15.49 4.11 -12.10
CA ALA A 206 16.32 2.95 -11.74
C ALA A 206 17.09 2.37 -12.94
N TYR A 207 16.54 2.47 -14.15
CA TYR A 207 17.20 2.06 -15.39
C TYR A 207 18.41 2.96 -15.70
N TYR A 208 18.21 4.28 -15.80
CA TYR A 208 19.31 5.20 -16.05
C TYR A 208 20.29 5.33 -14.87
N ASP A 209 19.86 5.09 -13.62
CA ASP A 209 20.75 4.94 -12.47
C ASP A 209 21.69 3.74 -12.62
N ALA A 210 21.20 2.61 -13.14
CA ALA A 210 22.00 1.42 -13.35
C ALA A 210 23.03 1.62 -14.49
N VAL A 211 22.64 2.20 -15.64
CA VAL A 211 23.59 2.52 -16.73
C VAL A 211 24.61 3.60 -16.31
N LEU A 212 24.18 4.63 -15.56
CA LEU A 212 25.09 5.59 -14.95
C LEU A 212 26.11 4.90 -14.02
N SER A 213 25.66 3.91 -13.25
CA SER A 213 26.53 3.17 -12.35
C SER A 213 27.53 2.28 -13.10
N ASP A 214 27.14 1.66 -14.23
CA ASP A 214 28.06 0.94 -15.13
C ASP A 214 29.15 1.89 -15.66
N ASN A 215 28.79 3.09 -16.12
CA ASN A 215 29.74 4.09 -16.62
C ASN A 215 30.72 4.57 -15.53
N LEU A 216 30.24 4.78 -14.29
CA LEU A 216 31.09 5.15 -13.15
C LEU A 216 32.04 4.01 -12.74
N VAL A 217 31.62 2.75 -12.86
CA VAL A 217 32.51 1.58 -12.68
C VAL A 217 33.59 1.55 -13.77
N ALA A 218 33.24 1.74 -15.04
CA ALA A 218 34.21 1.74 -16.14
C ALA A 218 35.28 2.85 -15.98
N ILE A 219 34.87 4.05 -15.56
CA ILE A 219 35.79 5.16 -15.26
C ILE A 219 36.73 4.76 -14.11
N ALA A 220 36.20 4.26 -12.98
CA ALA A 220 37.00 3.89 -11.82
C ALA A 220 37.91 2.67 -12.07
N GLU A 221 37.49 1.72 -12.89
CA GLU A 221 38.30 0.57 -13.31
C GLU A 221 39.47 1.00 -14.20
N SER A 222 39.21 1.89 -15.17
CA SER A 222 40.27 2.47 -16.01
C SER A 222 41.31 3.24 -15.18
N ALA A 223 40.87 3.94 -14.13
CA ALA A 223 41.74 4.62 -13.17
C ALA A 223 42.63 3.63 -12.42
N LEU A 224 42.03 2.57 -11.85
CA LEU A 224 42.75 1.54 -11.10
C LEU A 224 43.78 0.83 -11.99
N VAL A 225 43.37 0.31 -13.15
CA VAL A 225 44.24 -0.37 -14.12
C VAL A 225 45.41 0.53 -14.54
N GLN A 226 45.18 1.83 -14.75
CA GLN A 226 46.26 2.75 -15.11
C GLN A 226 47.21 3.01 -13.94
N THR A 227 46.72 3.15 -12.70
CA THR A 227 47.62 3.25 -11.53
C THR A 227 48.44 1.98 -11.28
N GLU A 228 47.89 0.80 -11.57
CA GLU A 228 48.64 -0.47 -11.49
C GLU A 228 49.67 -0.65 -12.60
N ARG A 229 49.46 -0.03 -13.78
CA ARG A 229 50.49 0.09 -14.82
C ARG A 229 51.61 1.03 -14.38
N THR A 230 51.27 2.21 -13.83
CA THR A 230 52.27 3.14 -13.28
C THR A 230 53.07 2.50 -12.15
N LEU A 231 52.44 1.81 -11.20
CA LEU A 231 53.12 1.11 -10.10
C LEU A 231 54.06 -0.02 -10.58
N ARG A 232 53.69 -0.75 -11.64
CA ARG A 232 54.59 -1.72 -12.28
C ARG A 232 55.77 -1.04 -12.98
N ALA A 233 55.54 0.07 -13.68
CA ALA A 233 56.58 0.81 -14.36
C ALA A 233 57.61 1.42 -13.37
N THR A 234 57.16 2.06 -12.29
CA THR A 234 58.07 2.61 -11.27
C THR A 234 58.77 1.52 -10.47
N GLY A 235 58.13 0.37 -10.23
CA GLY A 235 58.76 -0.80 -9.60
C GLY A 235 59.89 -1.39 -10.44
N LEU A 236 59.71 -1.51 -11.76
CA LEU A 236 60.77 -1.94 -12.68
C LEU A 236 61.89 -0.88 -12.78
N GLY A 237 61.52 0.41 -12.85
CA GLY A 237 62.47 1.52 -12.85
C GLY A 237 63.35 1.55 -11.58
N GLN A 238 62.77 1.28 -10.41
CA GLN A 238 63.51 1.19 -9.15
C GLN A 238 64.49 0.00 -9.13
N GLN A 239 64.12 -1.15 -9.70
CA GLN A 239 65.01 -2.32 -9.82
C GLN A 239 66.22 -2.08 -10.72
N VAL A 240 66.10 -1.23 -11.75
CA VAL A 240 67.21 -0.82 -12.63
C VAL A 240 67.88 0.50 -12.20
N GLY A 241 67.52 1.05 -11.03
CA GLY A 241 68.09 2.28 -10.48
C GLY A 241 67.67 3.58 -11.18
N SER A 242 66.69 3.54 -12.10
CA SER A 242 66.23 4.70 -12.88
C SER A 242 65.00 5.41 -12.30
N THR A 243 64.57 5.08 -11.08
CA THR A 243 63.39 5.67 -10.42
C THR A 243 63.56 5.63 -8.90
N SER A 244 63.11 6.67 -8.20
CA SER A 244 63.27 6.78 -6.75
C SER A 244 62.33 5.86 -5.98
N GLU A 245 62.76 5.40 -4.80
CA GLU A 245 61.88 4.74 -3.83
C GLU A 245 60.69 5.65 -3.43
N PHE A 246 60.89 6.97 -3.41
CA PHE A 246 59.84 7.95 -3.17
C PHE A 246 58.70 7.85 -4.22
N ASP A 247 59.05 7.69 -5.50
CA ASP A 247 58.07 7.55 -6.60
C ASP A 247 57.35 6.20 -6.53
N LEU A 248 58.04 5.14 -6.09
CA LEU A 248 57.44 3.83 -5.83
C LEU A 248 56.43 3.88 -4.67
N ILE A 249 56.77 4.54 -3.56
CA ILE A 249 55.86 4.78 -2.42
C ILE A 249 54.65 5.60 -2.88
N ARG A 250 54.88 6.70 -3.62
CA ARG A 250 53.80 7.56 -4.14
C ARG A 250 52.89 6.83 -5.13
N ALA A 251 53.45 6.00 -6.01
CA ALA A 251 52.66 5.17 -6.93
C ALA A 251 51.81 4.14 -6.17
N ARG A 252 52.35 3.53 -5.11
CA ARG A 252 51.63 2.59 -4.24
C ARG A 252 50.46 3.28 -3.54
N VAL A 253 50.70 4.40 -2.85
CA VAL A 253 49.65 5.20 -2.19
C VAL A 253 48.58 5.65 -3.18
N THR A 254 48.95 6.09 -4.39
CA THR A 254 47.97 6.45 -5.43
C THR A 254 47.08 5.27 -5.80
N ARG A 255 47.64 4.08 -6.06
CA ARG A 255 46.87 2.86 -6.38
C ARG A 255 45.97 2.44 -5.21
N ASP A 256 46.51 2.44 -4.00
CA ASP A 256 45.79 2.04 -2.79
C ASP A 256 44.66 3.01 -2.43
N ASN A 257 44.74 4.29 -2.83
CA ASN A 257 43.65 5.26 -2.76
C ASN A 257 42.58 5.09 -3.87
N GLN A 258 42.94 4.61 -5.06
CA GLN A 258 41.96 4.33 -6.14
C GLN A 258 41.15 3.04 -5.90
N ARG A 259 41.73 2.04 -5.22
CA ARG A 259 41.06 0.76 -4.98
C ARG A 259 39.72 0.89 -4.21
N PRO A 260 39.60 1.71 -3.14
CA PRO A 260 38.32 2.02 -2.51
C PRO A 260 37.29 2.66 -3.46
N GLN A 261 37.70 3.57 -4.35
CA GLN A 261 36.80 4.24 -5.29
C GLN A 261 36.16 3.27 -6.29
N TYR A 262 36.96 2.34 -6.84
CA TYR A 262 36.46 1.25 -7.69
C TYR A 262 35.48 0.34 -6.93
N LEU A 263 35.81 -0.06 -5.69
CA LEU A 263 34.94 -0.91 -4.87
C LEU A 263 33.62 -0.21 -4.49
N GLN A 264 33.66 1.10 -4.21
CA GLN A 264 32.46 1.91 -3.96
C GLN A 264 31.58 2.02 -5.22
N SER A 265 32.16 2.34 -6.38
CA SER A 265 31.44 2.39 -7.66
C SER A 265 30.79 1.06 -7.99
N ARG A 266 31.52 -0.05 -7.81
CA ARG A 266 31.00 -1.41 -8.03
C ARG A 266 29.85 -1.75 -7.08
N THR A 267 29.97 -1.39 -5.80
CA THR A 267 28.90 -1.62 -4.82
C THR A 267 27.65 -0.80 -5.16
N ALA A 268 27.81 0.47 -5.57
CA ALA A 268 26.71 1.32 -6.01
C ALA A 268 26.02 0.74 -7.26
N ARG A 269 26.79 0.23 -8.23
CA ARG A 269 26.30 -0.46 -9.42
C ARG A 269 25.51 -1.73 -9.08
N ASP A 270 26.06 -2.60 -8.24
CA ASP A 270 25.37 -3.82 -7.83
C ASP A 270 24.05 -3.50 -7.08
N LEU A 271 24.01 -2.42 -6.27
CA LEU A 271 22.77 -1.91 -5.64
C LEU A 271 21.76 -1.33 -6.64
N SER A 272 22.19 -0.54 -7.63
CA SER A 272 21.32 0.01 -8.69
C SER A 272 20.64 -1.12 -9.49
N TYR A 273 21.38 -2.18 -9.82
CA TYR A 273 20.82 -3.37 -10.46
C TYR A 273 19.82 -4.11 -9.57
N VAL A 274 20.05 -4.22 -8.25
CA VAL A 274 19.06 -4.81 -7.31
C VAL A 274 17.78 -3.97 -7.25
N ARG A 275 17.88 -2.63 -7.17
CA ARG A 275 16.72 -1.72 -7.20
C ARG A 275 15.92 -1.87 -8.50
N LEU A 276 16.59 -2.00 -9.65
CA LEU A 276 15.94 -2.24 -10.93
C LEU A 276 15.22 -3.60 -10.95
N LYS A 277 15.88 -4.69 -10.53
CA LYS A 277 15.24 -6.03 -10.45
C LYS A 277 14.00 -6.03 -9.56
N GLN A 278 14.04 -5.35 -8.41
CA GLN A 278 12.89 -5.22 -7.51
C GLN A 278 11.70 -4.51 -8.17
N LEU A 279 11.93 -3.44 -8.95
CA LEU A 279 10.85 -2.73 -9.65
C LEU A 279 10.27 -3.53 -10.84
N LEU A 280 11.09 -4.39 -11.46
CA LEU A 280 10.70 -5.30 -12.55
C LEU A 280 10.03 -6.60 -12.07
N ASP A 281 10.02 -6.86 -10.75
CA ASP A 281 9.67 -8.16 -10.15
C ASP A 281 10.47 -9.35 -10.73
N VAL A 282 11.77 -9.12 -10.97
CA VAL A 282 12.71 -10.12 -11.50
C VAL A 282 13.51 -10.74 -10.34
N PRO A 283 13.66 -12.06 -10.26
CA PRO A 283 14.41 -12.70 -9.18
C PRO A 283 15.85 -12.18 -9.10
N ILE A 284 16.29 -11.80 -7.89
CA ILE A 284 17.56 -11.11 -7.65
C ILE A 284 18.80 -11.82 -8.24
N ASN A 285 18.73 -13.14 -8.39
CA ASN A 285 19.79 -14.01 -8.91
C ASN A 285 19.91 -14.02 -10.45
N GLU A 286 18.94 -13.50 -11.22
CA GLU A 286 19.00 -13.53 -12.69
C GLU A 286 20.07 -12.54 -13.22
N PRO A 287 21.02 -12.97 -14.07
CA PRO A 287 21.99 -12.05 -14.68
C PRO A 287 21.30 -11.19 -15.74
N LEU A 288 21.41 -9.88 -15.57
CA LEU A 288 20.74 -8.88 -16.41
C LEU A 288 21.81 -7.95 -17.00
N SER A 289 21.66 -7.56 -18.26
CA SER A 289 22.59 -6.66 -18.95
C SER A 289 21.82 -5.59 -19.72
N LEU A 290 22.13 -4.34 -19.46
CA LEU A 290 21.47 -3.20 -20.10
C LEU A 290 22.07 -3.01 -21.50
N VAL A 291 21.22 -2.63 -22.48
CA VAL A 291 21.62 -2.49 -23.89
C VAL A 291 21.84 -1.03 -24.27
N ASP A 292 21.14 -0.12 -23.61
CA ASP A 292 21.15 1.30 -23.96
C ASP A 292 22.37 2.02 -23.38
N ASP A 293 23.30 2.38 -24.26
CA ASP A 293 24.35 3.35 -23.92
C ASP A 293 23.70 4.74 -23.75
N ILE A 294 23.90 5.38 -22.59
CA ILE A 294 23.35 6.72 -22.30
C ILE A 294 23.77 7.76 -23.36
N GLU A 295 24.95 7.60 -23.96
CA GLU A 295 25.47 8.50 -24.99
C GLU A 295 25.03 8.14 -26.43
N GLN A 296 24.60 6.90 -26.70
CA GLN A 296 24.26 6.45 -28.07
C GLN A 296 22.77 6.53 -28.42
N GLN A 297 21.88 6.82 -27.46
CA GLN A 297 20.44 6.99 -27.73
C GLN A 297 20.08 8.29 -28.52
N GLU A 298 21.05 9.05 -29.02
CA GLU A 298 20.87 10.11 -30.03
C GLU A 298 20.55 9.56 -31.45
N GLY A 299 19.63 8.59 -31.52
CA GLY A 299 19.03 8.09 -32.77
C GLY A 299 18.14 9.10 -33.50
N PHE A 300 18.13 10.37 -33.05
CA PHE A 300 17.41 11.48 -33.66
C PHE A 300 18.31 12.41 -34.49
N ALA A 301 19.59 12.07 -34.69
CA ALA A 301 20.58 12.83 -35.46
C ALA A 301 20.24 13.09 -36.96
N ASN A 302 19.11 12.58 -37.47
CA ASN A 302 18.56 12.90 -38.80
C ASN A 302 17.32 13.81 -38.76
N ALA A 303 16.99 14.41 -37.62
CA ALA A 303 16.31 15.70 -37.63
C ALA A 303 17.29 16.75 -38.15
N THR A 304 17.03 17.32 -39.33
CA THR A 304 17.83 18.35 -40.00
C THR A 304 18.37 19.37 -38.99
N PRO A 305 19.67 19.75 -39.03
CA PRO A 305 20.26 20.65 -38.04
C PRO A 305 19.43 21.93 -37.96
N ARG A 306 18.66 22.07 -36.87
CA ARG A 306 17.89 23.29 -36.62
C ARG A 306 18.89 24.40 -36.45
N THR A 307 18.81 25.38 -37.36
CA THR A 307 19.70 26.53 -37.43
C THR A 307 19.98 27.04 -36.02
N GLN A 308 21.25 27.13 -35.65
CA GLN A 308 21.66 27.62 -34.33
C GLN A 308 20.99 28.97 -34.09
N ALA A 309 20.00 29.00 -33.20
CA ALA A 309 19.53 30.26 -32.65
C ALA A 309 20.74 30.88 -31.94
N PRO A 310 21.15 32.12 -32.26
CA PRO A 310 22.41 32.66 -31.77
C PRO A 310 22.36 32.70 -30.24
N VAL A 311 23.31 31.98 -29.63
CA VAL A 311 23.47 31.89 -28.18
C VAL A 311 23.59 33.31 -27.64
N SER A 312 22.53 33.79 -26.99
CA SER A 312 22.48 35.14 -26.45
C SER A 312 23.35 35.17 -25.20
N GLN A 313 24.60 35.55 -25.39
CA GLN A 313 25.73 35.23 -24.52
C GLN A 313 25.80 36.11 -23.25
N SER A 314 24.71 36.10 -22.47
CA SER A 314 24.53 36.92 -21.27
C SER A 314 23.55 36.27 -20.28
N LEU A 315 23.89 35.09 -19.76
CA LEU A 315 23.12 34.41 -18.71
C LEU A 315 23.88 34.20 -17.39
N ILE A 316 24.99 34.92 -17.18
CA ILE A 316 25.58 35.10 -15.84
C ILE A 316 24.88 36.30 -15.19
N VAL A 317 23.67 36.08 -14.68
CA VAL A 317 22.90 37.12 -13.98
C VAL A 317 23.18 37.04 -12.48
N ASN A 318 23.71 38.12 -11.92
CA ASN A 318 23.94 38.26 -10.49
C ASN A 318 22.57 38.37 -9.77
N PRO A 319 22.25 37.54 -8.75
CA PRO A 319 20.89 37.46 -8.19
C PRO A 319 20.34 38.75 -7.55
N ALA A 320 21.14 39.81 -7.46
CA ALA A 320 20.70 41.15 -7.01
C ALA A 320 19.95 41.97 -8.09
N GLU A 321 20.02 41.60 -9.37
CA GLU A 321 19.46 42.41 -10.48
C GLU A 321 18.12 41.91 -11.05
N LEU A 322 17.45 40.94 -10.41
CA LEU A 322 16.14 40.40 -10.83
C LEU A 322 14.95 41.35 -10.56
N THR A 323 15.08 42.63 -10.93
CA THR A 323 14.02 43.64 -10.79
C THR A 323 13.11 43.67 -12.03
N ALA A 324 12.36 42.58 -12.22
CA ALA A 324 11.04 42.49 -12.89
C ALA A 324 10.84 43.09 -14.32
N THR A 325 11.87 43.48 -15.07
CA THR A 325 11.70 44.36 -16.26
C THR A 325 12.34 43.86 -17.58
N ASP A 326 12.65 42.58 -17.74
CA ASP A 326 12.95 42.02 -19.08
C ASP A 326 11.68 41.39 -19.70
N PRO A 327 11.16 41.94 -20.83
CA PRO A 327 10.00 41.39 -21.51
C PRO A 327 10.24 39.99 -22.11
N ARG A 328 11.48 39.61 -22.44
CA ARG A 328 11.83 38.29 -23.00
C ARG A 328 11.80 37.21 -21.93
N VAL A 329 12.37 37.47 -20.75
CA VAL A 329 12.24 36.58 -19.59
C VAL A 329 10.76 36.44 -19.22
N THR A 330 10.03 37.55 -19.18
CA THR A 330 8.58 37.56 -18.93
C THR A 330 7.81 36.74 -19.97
N GLN A 331 8.15 36.85 -21.26
CA GLN A 331 7.49 36.11 -22.34
C GLN A 331 7.82 34.61 -22.33
N ALA A 332 9.06 34.22 -22.02
CA ALA A 332 9.46 32.83 -21.85
C ALA A 332 8.77 32.18 -20.64
N VAL A 333 8.78 32.87 -19.49
CA VAL A 333 8.06 32.44 -18.28
C VAL A 333 6.56 32.34 -18.55
N ASN A 334 5.95 33.32 -19.23
CA ASN A 334 4.52 33.27 -19.56
C ASN A 334 4.16 32.14 -20.54
N ALA A 335 5.03 31.80 -21.49
CA ALA A 335 4.84 30.64 -22.37
C ALA A 335 4.89 29.32 -21.58
N VAL A 336 5.87 29.17 -20.67
CA VAL A 336 5.97 28.02 -19.76
C VAL A 336 4.76 27.94 -18.83
N VAL A 337 4.29 29.07 -18.30
CA VAL A 337 3.13 29.16 -17.40
C VAL A 337 1.83 28.81 -18.12
N ALA A 338 1.58 29.31 -19.33
CA ALA A 338 0.36 29.01 -20.10
C ALA A 338 0.24 27.51 -20.44
N VAL A 339 1.35 26.86 -20.78
CA VAL A 339 1.41 25.40 -20.94
C VAL A 339 1.20 24.69 -19.60
N SER A 340 1.85 25.17 -18.52
CA SER A 340 1.75 24.60 -17.17
C SER A 340 0.33 24.64 -16.61
N ASP A 341 -0.41 25.74 -16.78
CA ASP A 341 -1.75 25.89 -16.21
C ASP A 341 -2.79 25.05 -16.97
N THR A 342 -2.60 24.86 -18.28
CA THR A 342 -3.39 23.89 -19.07
C THR A 342 -3.12 22.45 -18.62
N MET A 343 -1.86 22.13 -18.27
CA MET A 343 -1.48 20.82 -17.72
C MET A 343 -1.89 20.63 -16.25
N SER A 344 -1.97 21.69 -15.44
CA SER A 344 -2.29 21.59 -14.01
C SER A 344 -3.77 21.23 -13.78
N MET A 345 -4.69 21.81 -14.56
CA MET A 345 -6.13 21.50 -14.47
C MET A 345 -6.47 20.04 -14.79
N SER A 346 -5.66 19.38 -15.62
CA SER A 346 -5.88 17.98 -16.03
C SER A 346 -5.18 16.93 -15.14
N ARG A 347 -4.48 17.35 -14.07
CA ARG A 347 -3.73 16.43 -13.19
C ARG A 347 -4.60 15.35 -12.54
N ALA A 348 -4.02 14.16 -12.36
CA ALA A 348 -4.63 13.06 -11.60
C ALA A 348 -5.04 13.49 -10.19
N SER A 349 -4.18 14.22 -9.47
CA SER A 349 -4.45 14.79 -8.15
C SER A 349 -5.66 15.73 -8.14
N VAL A 350 -5.76 16.64 -9.11
CA VAL A 350 -6.89 17.58 -9.24
C VAL A 350 -8.18 16.84 -9.58
N ARG A 351 -8.13 15.82 -10.46
CA ARG A 351 -9.28 14.95 -10.78
C ARG A 351 -9.74 14.13 -9.56
N GLN A 352 -8.82 13.60 -8.76
CA GLN A 352 -9.12 12.90 -7.49
C GLN A 352 -9.73 13.83 -6.44
N ALA A 353 -9.17 15.03 -6.26
CA ALA A 353 -9.72 16.03 -5.35
C ALA A 353 -11.13 16.50 -5.78
N ASN A 354 -11.38 16.64 -7.09
CA ASN A 354 -12.72 16.93 -7.59
C ASN A 354 -13.71 15.78 -7.29
N ALA A 355 -13.30 14.51 -7.49
CA ALA A 355 -14.11 13.36 -7.11
C ALA A 355 -14.36 13.31 -5.59
N ALA A 356 -13.44 13.80 -4.75
CA ALA A 356 -13.65 13.94 -3.30
C ALA A 356 -14.67 15.05 -2.95
N VAL A 357 -14.65 16.19 -3.65
CA VAL A 357 -15.70 17.23 -3.55
C VAL A 357 -17.06 16.65 -3.94
N GLU A 358 -17.14 15.88 -5.02
CA GLU A 358 -18.37 15.20 -5.42
C GLU A 358 -18.87 14.22 -4.35
N MET A 359 -17.98 13.38 -3.78
CA MET A 359 -18.33 12.49 -2.67
C MET A 359 -18.92 13.26 -1.49
N ALA A 360 -18.25 14.32 -1.02
CA ALA A 360 -18.73 15.15 0.09
C ALA A 360 -20.09 15.79 -0.23
N GLN A 361 -20.31 16.30 -1.45
CA GLN A 361 -21.60 16.88 -1.85
C GLN A 361 -22.73 15.86 -1.87
N GLN A 362 -22.46 14.60 -2.23
CA GLN A 362 -23.47 13.54 -2.15
C GLN A 362 -23.71 13.09 -0.70
N GLN A 363 -22.68 13.07 0.15
CA GLN A 363 -22.83 12.84 1.59
C GLN A 363 -23.67 13.94 2.27
N LEU A 364 -23.49 15.22 1.89
CA LEU A 364 -24.34 16.32 2.34
C LEU A 364 -25.81 16.15 1.90
N LYS A 365 -26.05 15.63 0.69
CA LYS A 365 -27.41 15.28 0.23
C LYS A 365 -27.99 14.10 1.03
N ALA A 366 -27.17 13.10 1.39
CA ALA A 366 -27.57 11.99 2.24
C ALA A 366 -27.90 12.42 3.68
N ALA A 367 -27.13 13.35 4.27
CA ALA A 367 -27.43 13.96 5.57
C ALA A 367 -28.70 14.81 5.52
N LYS A 368 -28.84 15.67 4.50
CA LYS A 368 -30.05 16.51 4.28
C LYS A 368 -31.31 15.68 3.97
N ALA A 369 -31.18 14.40 3.60
CA ALA A 369 -32.28 13.44 3.49
C ALA A 369 -32.71 12.83 4.84
N GLY A 370 -31.90 12.90 5.90
CA GLY A 370 -32.21 12.35 7.23
C GLY A 370 -33.38 13.02 7.97
N ARG A 371 -33.92 14.11 7.43
CA ARG A 371 -35.12 14.82 7.90
C ARG A 371 -36.41 14.46 7.14
N LEU A 372 -36.32 13.61 6.12
CA LEU A 372 -37.44 13.22 5.26
C LEU A 372 -38.02 11.88 5.73
N PRO A 373 -39.30 11.56 5.41
CA PRO A 373 -39.86 10.26 5.73
C PRO A 373 -39.09 9.16 5.03
N THR A 374 -38.99 8.02 5.70
CA THR A 374 -38.53 6.75 5.12
C THR A 374 -39.72 5.81 4.99
N ILE A 375 -39.83 5.13 3.85
CA ILE A 375 -40.91 4.18 3.55
C ILE A 375 -40.26 2.84 3.26
N GLY A 376 -40.55 1.84 4.09
CA GLY A 376 -40.08 0.47 3.94
C GLY A 376 -41.24 -0.49 3.71
N LEU A 377 -41.10 -1.38 2.74
CA LEU A 377 -41.91 -2.60 2.64
C LEU A 377 -41.21 -3.70 3.45
N THR A 378 -41.97 -4.42 4.26
CA THR A 378 -41.51 -5.62 4.95
C THR A 378 -42.51 -6.75 4.71
N SER A 379 -42.02 -7.97 4.53
CA SER A 379 -42.85 -9.16 4.52
C SER A 379 -42.13 -10.31 5.21
N THR A 380 -42.81 -10.93 6.16
CA THR A 380 -42.26 -11.96 7.04
C THR A 380 -43.12 -13.20 6.91
N TYR A 381 -42.58 -14.25 6.28
CA TYR A 381 -43.20 -15.57 6.23
C TYR A 381 -42.53 -16.45 7.30
N GLN A 382 -43.23 -16.65 8.40
CA GLN A 382 -42.80 -17.47 9.52
C GLN A 382 -43.53 -18.81 9.53
N ARG A 383 -42.83 -19.86 9.96
CA ARG A 383 -43.39 -21.15 10.33
C ARG A 383 -42.93 -21.49 11.75
N LEU A 384 -43.88 -21.72 12.64
CA LEU A 384 -43.63 -21.96 14.06
C LEU A 384 -44.13 -23.36 14.44
N ALA A 385 -43.27 -24.19 15.02
CA ALA A 385 -43.61 -25.52 15.49
C ALA A 385 -43.38 -25.68 16.99
N TYR A 386 -44.26 -26.48 17.61
CA TYR A 386 -44.26 -26.83 19.03
C TYR A 386 -44.12 -28.35 19.20
N PRO A 387 -42.91 -28.90 19.03
CA PRO A 387 -42.64 -30.33 19.20
C PRO A 387 -42.45 -30.69 20.67
N SER A 388 -43.05 -31.80 21.13
CA SER A 388 -42.81 -32.35 22.47
C SER A 388 -41.39 -32.91 22.65
N ASP A 389 -40.83 -33.50 21.58
CA ASP A 389 -39.66 -34.40 21.63
C ASP A 389 -38.38 -33.76 21.06
N GLY A 390 -38.25 -32.44 21.15
CA GLY A 390 -37.10 -31.70 20.62
C GLY A 390 -37.27 -31.24 19.18
N ILE A 391 -36.82 -32.05 18.20
CA ILE A 391 -36.86 -31.66 16.79
C ILE A 391 -38.24 -32.02 16.19
N PRO A 392 -38.90 -31.10 15.45
CA PRO A 392 -40.18 -31.39 14.82
C PRO A 392 -40.04 -32.48 13.75
N ARG A 393 -40.86 -33.54 13.86
CA ARG A 393 -40.76 -34.75 13.03
C ARG A 393 -41.53 -34.66 11.71
N SER A 394 -42.47 -33.72 11.60
CA SER A 394 -43.30 -33.52 10.40
C SER A 394 -43.30 -32.06 9.95
N LEU A 395 -43.39 -31.84 8.63
CA LEU A 395 -43.70 -30.50 8.10
C LEU A 395 -45.12 -30.03 8.46
N GLY A 396 -45.99 -30.92 8.94
CA GLY A 396 -47.33 -30.61 9.45
C GLY A 396 -47.36 -30.04 10.87
N ASP A 397 -46.29 -30.16 11.67
CA ASP A 397 -46.20 -29.55 13.01
C ASP A 397 -46.00 -28.01 12.96
N PHE A 398 -45.86 -27.42 11.76
CA PHE A 398 -45.52 -26.01 11.56
C PHE A 398 -46.75 -25.16 11.20
N PHE A 399 -47.13 -24.28 12.13
CA PHE A 399 -48.14 -23.25 11.89
C PHE A 399 -47.55 -22.10 11.04
N PRO A 400 -48.08 -21.82 9.84
CA PRO A 400 -47.62 -20.71 9.02
C PRO A 400 -48.25 -19.39 9.48
N ASN A 401 -47.43 -18.34 9.53
CA ASN A 401 -47.85 -16.96 9.74
C ASN A 401 -47.18 -16.09 8.67
N TRP A 402 -47.98 -15.44 7.82
CA TRP A 402 -47.47 -14.52 6.80
C TRP A 402 -47.97 -13.12 7.08
N THR A 403 -47.03 -12.18 7.29
CA THR A 403 -47.33 -10.75 7.40
C THR A 403 -46.67 -9.99 6.25
N ALA A 404 -47.35 -8.95 5.80
CA ALA A 404 -46.83 -7.96 4.86
C ALA A 404 -47.29 -6.58 5.33
N GLY A 405 -46.37 -5.60 5.35
CA GLY A 405 -46.66 -4.28 5.88
C GLY A 405 -45.75 -3.21 5.29
N VAL A 406 -46.31 -2.02 5.08
CA VAL A 406 -45.57 -0.82 4.67
C VAL A 406 -45.41 0.09 5.88
N GLY A 407 -44.19 0.24 6.37
CA GLY A 407 -43.85 1.14 7.47
C GLY A 407 -43.41 2.50 6.94
N VAL A 408 -44.05 3.57 7.43
CA VAL A 408 -43.59 4.95 7.23
C VAL A 408 -43.02 5.47 8.53
N SER A 409 -41.73 5.85 8.52
CA SER A 409 -41.04 6.43 9.66
C SER A 409 -40.63 7.87 9.34
N PHE A 410 -41.18 8.82 10.11
CA PHE A 410 -40.86 10.26 10.01
C PHE A 410 -40.29 10.76 11.35
N PRO A 411 -39.03 11.25 11.38
CA PRO A 411 -38.38 11.67 12.62
C PRO A 411 -38.76 13.12 13.00
N PHE A 412 -39.94 13.31 13.61
CA PHE A 412 -40.45 14.64 14.03
C PHE A 412 -39.47 15.41 14.95
N PHE A 413 -38.81 14.72 15.87
CA PHE A 413 -37.83 15.30 16.80
C PHE A 413 -36.61 14.39 16.93
N THR A 414 -35.40 14.95 16.85
CA THR A 414 -34.14 14.18 16.87
C THR A 414 -33.09 14.72 17.84
N GLY A 415 -33.49 15.58 18.81
CA GLY A 415 -32.54 16.18 19.75
C GLY A 415 -31.41 16.98 19.09
N GLY A 416 -31.65 17.52 17.88
CA GLY A 416 -30.64 18.22 17.09
C GLY A 416 -29.71 17.32 16.24
N ARG A 417 -29.73 15.99 16.40
CA ARG A 417 -28.81 15.05 15.71
C ARG A 417 -28.71 15.30 14.20
N VAL A 418 -29.85 15.35 13.50
CA VAL A 418 -29.87 15.56 12.04
C VAL A 418 -29.31 16.93 11.65
N LYS A 419 -29.52 17.96 12.48
CA LYS A 419 -28.94 19.30 12.25
C LYS A 419 -27.41 19.25 12.37
N GLY A 420 -26.89 18.55 13.37
CA GLY A 420 -25.45 18.29 13.55
C GLY A 420 -24.85 17.52 12.37
N GLU A 421 -25.49 16.42 11.96
CA GLU A 421 -25.09 15.63 10.77
C GLU A 421 -25.04 16.50 9.50
N THR A 422 -26.01 17.39 9.30
CA THR A 422 -25.98 18.30 8.15
C THR A 422 -24.87 19.36 8.23
N MET A 423 -24.60 19.94 9.42
CA MET A 423 -23.51 20.92 9.59
C MET A 423 -22.14 20.28 9.42
N ALA A 424 -21.94 19.06 9.95
CA ALA A 424 -20.71 18.31 9.76
C ALA A 424 -20.45 18.00 8.27
N ALA A 425 -21.47 17.47 7.56
CA ALA A 425 -21.34 17.18 6.13
C ALA A 425 -21.17 18.45 5.26
N GLU A 426 -21.67 19.60 5.72
CA GLU A 426 -21.49 20.90 5.04
C GLU A 426 -20.06 21.43 5.23
N ALA A 427 -19.52 21.31 6.45
CA ALA A 427 -18.10 21.57 6.71
C ALA A 427 -17.18 20.65 5.89
N SER A 428 -17.49 19.36 5.76
CA SER A 428 -16.73 18.43 4.90
C SER A 428 -16.77 18.78 3.41
N VAL A 429 -17.85 19.44 2.92
CA VAL A 429 -17.88 19.96 1.54
C VAL A 429 -16.93 21.15 1.38
N VAL A 430 -16.94 22.09 2.34
CA VAL A 430 -16.02 23.24 2.32
C VAL A 430 -14.56 22.77 2.44
N GLU A 431 -14.28 21.81 3.32
CA GLU A 431 -12.96 21.21 3.47
C GLU A 431 -12.49 20.53 2.17
N ALA A 432 -13.35 19.73 1.53
CA ALA A 432 -13.02 19.11 0.25
C ALA A 432 -12.77 20.16 -0.86
N GLN A 433 -13.49 21.28 -0.84
CA GLN A 433 -13.26 22.39 -1.78
C GLN A 433 -11.91 23.06 -1.55
N GLN A 434 -11.50 23.30 -0.29
CA GLN A 434 -10.17 23.83 0.02
C GLN A 434 -9.06 22.85 -0.37
N ARG A 435 -9.24 21.54 -0.12
CA ARG A 435 -8.33 20.49 -0.61
C ARG A 435 -8.21 20.46 -2.14
N LEU A 436 -9.28 20.79 -2.88
CA LEU A 436 -9.25 20.93 -4.35
C LEU A 436 -8.50 22.20 -4.81
N LEU A 437 -8.60 23.32 -4.09
CA LEU A 437 -7.81 24.52 -4.38
C LEU A 437 -6.32 24.25 -4.14
N GLN A 438 -5.97 23.71 -2.97
CA GLN A 438 -4.59 23.30 -2.63
C GLN A 438 -4.03 22.29 -3.64
N ALA A 439 -4.84 21.32 -4.11
CA ALA A 439 -4.42 20.36 -5.13
C ALA A 439 -4.13 21.01 -6.50
N ARG A 440 -4.80 22.13 -6.84
CA ARG A 440 -4.53 22.91 -8.06
C ARG A 440 -3.26 23.75 -7.92
N GLU A 441 -3.08 24.42 -6.78
CA GLU A 441 -1.88 25.21 -6.47
C GLU A 441 -0.63 24.32 -6.50
N ASN A 442 -0.67 23.18 -5.80
CA ASN A 442 0.40 22.19 -5.81
C ASN A 442 0.62 21.59 -7.22
N ALA A 443 -0.43 21.43 -8.04
CA ALA A 443 -0.31 20.96 -9.42
C ALA A 443 0.36 21.99 -10.36
N THR A 444 0.06 23.28 -10.22
CA THR A 444 0.74 24.36 -10.97
C THR A 444 2.18 24.53 -10.48
N LEU A 445 2.46 24.35 -9.19
CA LEU A 445 3.84 24.37 -8.64
C LEU A 445 4.69 23.21 -9.19
N ASP A 446 4.19 21.97 -9.12
CA ASP A 446 4.88 20.78 -9.65
C ASP A 446 5.08 20.86 -11.17
N ALA A 447 4.14 21.46 -11.92
CA ALA A 447 4.32 21.73 -13.34
C ALA A 447 5.47 22.71 -13.61
N ARG A 448 5.49 23.86 -12.92
CA ARG A 448 6.57 24.86 -13.04
C ARG A 448 7.93 24.29 -12.64
N GLN A 449 7.99 23.52 -11.55
CA GLN A 449 9.19 22.81 -11.11
C GLN A 449 9.66 21.77 -12.13
N SER A 450 8.74 20.99 -12.72
CA SER A 450 9.09 19.96 -13.71
C SER A 450 9.64 20.55 -15.02
N VAL A 451 9.18 21.75 -15.44
CA VAL A 451 9.75 22.45 -16.61
C VAL A 451 11.09 23.10 -16.26
N ALA A 452 11.23 23.71 -15.08
CA ALA A 452 12.51 24.26 -14.62
C ALA A 452 13.61 23.19 -14.52
N GLN A 453 13.29 22.02 -13.97
CA GLN A 453 14.21 20.87 -13.89
C GLN A 453 14.63 20.34 -15.27
N LEU A 454 13.76 20.42 -16.28
CA LEU A 454 14.13 20.04 -17.65
C LEU A 454 15.11 21.05 -18.26
N LEU A 455 14.87 22.35 -18.10
CA LEU A 455 15.76 23.39 -18.60
C LEU A 455 17.13 23.34 -17.90
N GLU A 456 17.15 23.17 -16.58
CA GLU A 456 18.36 23.01 -15.77
C GLU A 456 19.18 21.79 -16.21
N ALA A 457 18.53 20.64 -16.46
CA ALA A 457 19.20 19.43 -16.93
C ALA A 457 19.70 19.55 -18.38
N GLU A 458 19.02 20.32 -19.24
CA GLU A 458 19.43 20.54 -20.64
C GLU A 458 20.66 21.46 -20.71
N GLU A 459 20.66 22.59 -20.00
CA GLU A 459 21.84 23.47 -19.88
C GLU A 459 23.01 22.77 -19.16
N GLY A 460 22.72 22.02 -18.09
CA GLY A 460 23.72 21.21 -17.37
C GLY A 460 24.38 20.16 -18.26
N TRP A 461 23.62 19.51 -19.16
CA TRP A 461 24.16 18.60 -20.17
C TRP A 461 25.06 19.34 -21.16
N GLN A 462 24.64 20.46 -21.73
CA GLN A 462 25.46 21.24 -22.68
C GLN A 462 26.77 21.71 -22.04
N ALA A 463 26.73 22.24 -20.82
CA ALA A 463 27.92 22.63 -20.06
C ALA A 463 28.86 21.43 -19.77
N SER A 464 28.30 20.25 -19.54
CA SER A 464 29.09 19.03 -19.29
C SER A 464 29.86 18.52 -20.51
N ILE A 465 29.38 18.79 -21.74
CA ILE A 465 30.09 18.46 -22.98
C ILE A 465 31.36 19.30 -23.08
N GLY A 466 31.23 20.62 -23.11
CA GLY A 466 32.38 21.52 -23.30
C GLY A 466 33.43 21.42 -22.19
N THR A 467 33.02 21.19 -20.93
CA THR A 467 33.96 20.96 -19.82
C THR A 467 34.68 19.62 -19.94
N THR A 468 34.03 18.56 -20.46
CA THR A 468 34.68 17.28 -20.73
C THR A 468 35.69 17.38 -21.88
N GLU A 469 35.37 18.08 -22.96
CA GLU A 469 36.30 18.33 -24.07
C GLU A 469 37.53 19.13 -23.62
N GLN A 470 37.34 20.18 -22.84
CA GLN A 470 38.43 20.98 -22.28
C GLN A 470 39.33 20.17 -21.35
N ALA A 471 38.74 19.36 -20.44
CA ALA A 471 39.51 18.50 -19.55
C ALA A 471 40.26 17.39 -20.30
N ALA A 472 39.67 16.82 -21.36
CA ALA A 472 40.33 15.85 -22.23
C ALA A 472 41.52 16.47 -22.98
N ARG A 473 41.35 17.70 -23.48
CA ARG A 473 42.45 18.45 -24.12
C ARG A 473 43.55 18.78 -23.11
N ALA A 474 43.21 19.25 -21.91
CA ALA A 474 44.18 19.53 -20.85
C ALA A 474 44.98 18.28 -20.47
N TYR A 475 44.30 17.15 -20.22
CA TYR A 475 44.94 15.86 -19.96
C TYR A 475 45.88 15.43 -21.09
N SER A 476 45.48 15.57 -22.37
CA SER A 476 46.35 15.23 -23.51
C SER A 476 47.63 16.07 -23.58
N ILE A 477 47.56 17.35 -23.20
CA ILE A 477 48.71 18.26 -23.16
C ILE A 477 49.63 17.92 -21.98
N ALA A 478 49.07 17.66 -20.80
CA ALA A 478 49.82 17.22 -19.63
C ALA A 478 50.53 15.87 -19.88
N GLU A 479 49.87 14.93 -20.56
CA GLU A 479 50.47 13.63 -20.89
C GLU A 479 51.66 13.77 -21.86
N VAL A 480 51.54 14.61 -22.89
CA VAL A 480 52.69 14.90 -23.78
C VAL A 480 53.82 15.56 -23.00
N ARG A 481 53.55 16.63 -22.23
CA ARG A 481 54.60 17.32 -21.45
C ARG A 481 55.29 16.41 -20.43
N PHE A 482 54.57 15.46 -19.84
CA PHE A 482 55.16 14.48 -18.93
C PHE A 482 56.08 13.48 -19.66
N ARG A 483 55.68 12.98 -20.84
CA ARG A 483 56.53 12.09 -21.66
C ARG A 483 57.82 12.79 -22.12
N GLU A 484 57.73 14.07 -22.49
CA GLU A 484 58.87 14.91 -22.88
C GLU A 484 59.68 15.44 -21.68
N GLY A 485 59.35 15.05 -20.44
CA GLY A 485 60.09 15.43 -19.22
C GLY A 485 59.91 16.88 -18.76
N ILE A 486 58.98 17.64 -19.35
CA ILE A 486 58.75 19.08 -19.11
C ILE A 486 57.63 19.39 -18.10
N SER A 487 57.05 18.37 -17.46
CA SER A 487 55.92 18.51 -16.52
C SER A 487 55.96 17.39 -15.48
N THR A 488 55.43 17.64 -14.28
CA THR A 488 55.50 16.70 -13.15
C THR A 488 54.41 15.63 -13.18
N GLN A 489 54.69 14.51 -12.52
CA GLN A 489 53.68 13.48 -12.21
C GLN A 489 52.53 14.02 -11.31
N VAL A 490 52.65 15.22 -10.73
CA VAL A 490 51.54 15.91 -10.04
C VAL A 490 50.52 16.42 -11.08
N GLU A 491 50.97 17.26 -12.01
CA GLU A 491 50.13 17.89 -13.04
C GLU A 491 49.39 16.86 -13.91
N LEU A 492 50.07 15.77 -14.31
CA LEU A 492 49.44 14.68 -15.05
C LEU A 492 48.36 13.94 -14.23
N SER A 493 48.58 13.77 -12.92
CA SER A 493 47.61 13.14 -12.03
C SER A 493 46.41 14.04 -11.77
N GLU A 494 46.63 15.35 -11.60
CA GLU A 494 45.60 16.36 -11.39
C GLU A 494 44.71 16.52 -12.64
N SER A 495 45.33 16.66 -13.82
CA SER A 495 44.63 16.72 -15.10
C SER A 495 43.79 15.46 -15.36
N ARG A 496 44.25 14.28 -14.90
CA ARG A 496 43.49 13.03 -15.00
C ARG A 496 42.27 13.03 -14.09
N VAL A 497 42.42 13.45 -12.84
CA VAL A 497 41.29 13.56 -11.89
C VAL A 497 40.25 14.57 -12.40
N GLN A 498 40.68 15.69 -12.97
CA GLN A 498 39.79 16.67 -13.58
C GLN A 498 39.00 16.08 -14.77
N LEU A 499 39.65 15.34 -15.66
CA LEU A 499 38.98 14.63 -16.76
C LEU A 499 37.98 13.58 -16.24
N GLN A 500 38.37 12.77 -15.26
CA GLN A 500 37.50 11.74 -14.68
C GLN A 500 36.27 12.35 -14.00
N GLN A 501 36.43 13.48 -13.30
CA GLN A 501 35.31 14.21 -12.71
C GLN A 501 34.40 14.84 -13.78
N ALA A 502 34.96 15.38 -14.87
CA ALA A 502 34.18 15.93 -15.98
C ALA A 502 33.35 14.83 -16.67
N GLN A 503 33.96 13.68 -17.00
CA GLN A 503 33.27 12.50 -17.54
C GLN A 503 32.15 12.01 -16.61
N ALA A 504 32.41 11.92 -15.29
CA ALA A 504 31.42 11.53 -14.31
C ALA A 504 30.27 12.55 -14.18
N ASN A 505 30.55 13.85 -14.32
CA ASN A 505 29.53 14.90 -14.35
C ASN A 505 28.68 14.83 -15.63
N ARG A 506 29.31 14.58 -16.79
CA ARG A 506 28.62 14.41 -18.08
C ARG A 506 27.67 13.21 -18.06
N ALA A 507 28.09 12.07 -17.54
CA ALA A 507 27.24 10.89 -17.38
C ALA A 507 26.02 11.16 -16.48
N ARG A 508 26.18 11.91 -15.38
CA ARG A 508 25.07 12.33 -14.50
C ARG A 508 24.09 13.25 -15.25
N ALA A 509 24.60 14.30 -15.88
CA ALA A 509 23.76 15.28 -16.59
C ALA A 509 22.92 14.64 -17.71
N ALA A 510 23.46 13.65 -18.44
CA ALA A 510 22.68 12.88 -19.40
C ALA A 510 21.53 12.08 -18.75
N ARG A 511 21.82 11.36 -17.66
CA ARG A 511 20.81 10.62 -16.88
C ARG A 511 19.70 11.56 -16.38
N ASP A 512 20.07 12.72 -15.84
CA ASP A 512 19.14 13.70 -15.30
C ASP A 512 18.27 14.32 -16.40
N LEU A 513 18.83 14.62 -17.57
CA LEU A 513 18.10 15.10 -18.75
C LEU A 513 17.05 14.09 -19.24
N GLN A 514 17.40 12.80 -19.35
CA GLN A 514 16.42 11.79 -19.78
C GLN A 514 15.32 11.57 -18.72
N VAL A 515 15.66 11.57 -17.43
CA VAL A 515 14.67 11.49 -16.33
C VAL A 515 13.73 12.70 -16.34
N ALA A 516 14.23 13.93 -16.54
CA ALA A 516 13.41 15.13 -16.65
C ALA A 516 12.49 15.11 -17.88
N ARG A 517 13.02 14.68 -19.04
CA ARG A 517 12.24 14.50 -20.29
C ARG A 517 11.11 13.48 -20.12
N VAL A 518 11.30 12.41 -19.33
CA VAL A 518 10.24 11.44 -19.03
C VAL A 518 9.27 11.94 -17.95
N ARG A 519 9.74 12.62 -16.89
CA ARG A 519 8.88 13.28 -15.90
C ARG A 519 7.90 14.25 -16.56
N LEU A 520 8.34 15.09 -17.50
CA LEU A 520 7.46 16.03 -18.19
C LEU A 520 6.42 15.33 -19.07
N LYS A 521 6.77 14.21 -19.72
CA LYS A 521 5.82 13.38 -20.50
C LYS A 521 4.78 12.68 -19.62
N LEU A 522 5.15 12.34 -18.38
CA LEU A 522 4.29 11.64 -17.41
C LEU A 522 3.60 12.57 -16.40
N LEU A 523 3.81 13.88 -16.53
CA LEU A 523 2.88 14.91 -16.06
C LEU A 523 1.47 14.65 -16.64
N ARG A 524 0.45 15.40 -16.21
CA ARG A 524 -0.97 14.95 -16.24
C ARG A 524 -1.24 13.79 -15.27
N ASP A 525 -0.58 12.65 -15.42
CA ASP A 525 -0.97 11.43 -14.70
C ASP A 525 -0.14 11.13 -13.44
N LEU A 526 1.09 11.63 -13.33
CA LEU A 526 1.91 11.58 -12.10
C LEU A 526 1.12 12.10 -10.87
N PRO A 527 1.23 11.46 -9.69
CA PRO A 527 0.81 12.06 -8.44
C PRO A 527 1.64 13.32 -8.14
N VAL A 528 1.11 14.23 -7.32
CA VAL A 528 1.85 15.40 -6.84
C VAL A 528 2.42 15.08 -5.46
N SER A 529 3.74 15.07 -5.32
CA SER A 529 4.46 14.54 -4.14
C SER A 529 4.36 15.41 -2.86
N GLY A 530 3.53 16.45 -2.85
CA GLY A 530 3.48 17.48 -1.82
C GLY A 530 2.29 17.44 -0.85
N GLY A 531 1.54 16.33 -0.71
CA GLY A 531 0.31 16.35 0.10
C GLY A 531 -0.30 15.04 0.62
N ALA A 532 0.36 13.89 0.49
CA ALA A 532 -0.26 12.58 0.81
C ALA A 532 0.59 11.64 1.70
N GLY A 533 1.60 12.17 2.39
CA GLY A 533 2.57 11.37 3.17
C GLY A 533 2.17 10.98 4.60
N ALA A 534 0.98 11.40 5.08
CA ALA A 534 0.53 11.13 6.45
C ALA A 534 -0.93 10.67 6.48
N THR A 535 -1.29 9.82 7.46
CA THR A 535 -2.62 9.21 7.71
C THR A 535 -3.01 7.94 6.92
N MET A 536 -2.05 7.08 6.57
CA MET A 536 -2.32 5.63 6.37
C MET A 536 -1.31 4.72 7.10
N THR A 537 -1.28 4.80 8.43
CA THR A 537 -0.73 3.76 9.31
C THR A 537 -1.85 3.33 10.25
N GLY A 538 -2.30 2.07 10.14
CA GLY A 538 -3.51 1.60 10.82
C GLY A 538 -3.26 1.17 12.26
N THR A 539 -3.95 1.79 13.22
CA THR A 539 -4.00 1.33 14.61
C THR A 539 -4.97 0.15 14.76
N SER A 540 -4.66 -0.99 14.14
CA SER A 540 -5.34 -2.27 14.36
C SER A 540 -4.53 -3.10 15.37
N GLY A 541 -4.77 -2.89 16.67
CA GLY A 541 -4.01 -3.53 17.76
C GLY A 541 -4.87 -3.84 18.98
N ALA A 542 -5.19 -5.12 19.13
CA ALA A 542 -5.67 -5.84 20.32
C ALA A 542 -6.35 -5.07 21.48
N GLY A 543 -7.60 -5.47 21.78
CA GLY A 543 -8.13 -5.33 23.14
C GLY A 543 -7.63 -6.47 24.05
N ALA A 544 -7.41 -6.17 25.32
CA ALA A 544 -7.24 -7.15 26.40
C ALA A 544 -8.01 -6.66 27.64
N ALA A 545 -8.54 -7.59 28.43
CA ALA A 545 -9.39 -7.28 29.59
C ALA A 545 -8.76 -7.78 30.91
N GLY A 546 -9.21 -7.19 32.02
CA GLY A 546 -8.67 -7.43 33.37
C GLY A 546 -7.69 -6.34 33.81
N GLY A 547 -7.59 -5.99 35.08
CA GLY A 547 -8.34 -6.44 36.26
C GLY A 547 -8.20 -5.46 37.43
N ALA A 548 -9.02 -5.60 38.46
CA ALA A 548 -9.06 -4.66 39.59
C ALA A 548 -8.07 -5.00 40.73
N ALA A 549 -7.98 -4.10 41.71
CA ALA A 549 -7.11 -4.12 42.89
C ALA A 549 -5.61 -3.78 42.63
N THR A 550 -4.85 -3.23 43.58
CA THR A 550 -5.10 -3.11 45.04
C THR A 550 -4.65 -1.76 45.60
N SER A 551 -5.33 -1.28 46.64
CA SER A 551 -4.80 -0.22 47.52
C SER A 551 -3.71 -0.78 48.44
N GLY A 552 -2.61 -0.05 48.64
CA GLY A 552 -1.51 -0.48 49.53
C GLY A 552 -0.75 0.71 50.11
N SER A 553 -1.00 1.04 51.37
CA SER A 553 -0.22 2.05 52.10
C SER A 553 1.01 1.41 52.74
N GLN A 554 2.19 2.03 52.58
CA GLN A 554 3.25 1.94 53.56
C GLN A 554 4.10 3.21 53.59
N ARG A 555 4.72 3.48 54.75
CA ARG A 555 5.35 4.74 55.13
C ARG A 555 6.71 4.44 55.78
N SER A 556 7.52 5.47 55.94
CA SER A 556 8.90 5.47 56.51
C SER A 556 10.01 4.97 55.56
N GLY A 557 11.15 5.66 55.46
CA GLY A 557 11.44 6.99 56.02
C GLY A 557 12.90 7.43 55.90
N GLN A 558 13.22 8.55 56.57
CA GLN A 558 14.58 9.02 56.93
C GLN A 558 15.44 9.57 55.76
N ALA A 559 16.20 10.67 55.86
CA ALA A 559 16.12 11.89 56.68
C ALA A 559 17.01 12.99 56.05
N GLY A 560 16.78 14.28 56.34
CA GLY A 560 17.67 15.38 55.90
C GLY A 560 17.12 16.79 56.17
N ALA A 561 17.98 17.68 56.68
CA ALA A 561 17.73 19.11 56.97
C ALA A 561 17.64 19.98 55.67
N SER A 562 17.18 21.24 55.66
CA SER A 562 16.77 22.20 56.72
C SER A 562 15.77 23.25 56.18
N SER A 563 15.06 23.94 57.06
CA SER A 563 14.00 24.93 56.75
C SER A 563 14.51 26.30 56.21
N PRO A 564 13.69 27.05 55.45
CA PRO A 564 14.04 28.36 54.88
C PRO A 564 13.64 29.57 55.76
N THR A 565 14.22 30.74 55.47
CA THR A 565 13.85 32.06 56.01
C THR A 565 12.88 32.84 55.10
N GLY A 566 12.11 33.79 55.67
CA GLY A 566 10.99 34.47 55.01
C GLY A 566 11.28 35.81 54.28
N PRO A 567 10.25 36.51 53.76
CA PRO A 567 10.42 37.59 52.75
C PRO A 567 9.90 39.00 53.15
N THR A 568 10.18 40.00 52.28
CA THR A 568 9.59 41.37 52.17
C THR A 568 9.92 42.40 53.30
N PRO A 569 9.68 43.74 53.14
CA PRO A 569 9.18 44.51 51.98
C PRO A 569 9.97 45.81 51.59
N GLY A 570 9.55 46.46 50.48
CA GLY A 570 9.90 47.81 49.98
C GLY A 570 9.47 47.91 48.49
N GLY A 571 8.96 49.00 47.90
CA GLY A 571 9.01 50.45 48.16
C GLY A 571 9.81 51.14 47.03
N ASN A 572 9.39 52.20 46.32
CA ASN A 572 8.20 53.06 46.45
C ASN A 572 7.99 53.95 45.19
N THR A 573 6.74 54.27 44.80
CA THR A 573 6.28 55.46 44.01
C THR A 573 6.86 55.79 42.60
N PRO A 574 6.23 56.71 41.82
CA PRO A 574 4.90 57.33 41.99
C PRO A 574 3.84 56.81 41.00
#